data_AF-A0A3C1P3U6-F1
#
_entry.id   AF-A0A3C1P3U6-F1
#
_cell.length_a   1.000
_cell.length_b   1.000
_cell.length_c   1.000
_cell.angle_alpha   90.00
_cell.angle_beta   90.00
_cell.angle_gamma   90.00
#
_symmetry.space_group_name_H-M   'P 1'
#
loop_
_entity.id
_entity.type
_entity.pdbx_description
1 polymer ?
#
loop_
_entity_poly.entity_id
_entity_poly.type
_entity_poly.pdbx_seq_one_letter_code
_entity_poly.pdbx_strand_id
1 'polypeptide(L)'
;MPTPVRPALVTLAVLAGALTTACSGSAVDASCDVDGITHEVEHILSEAGAELDGLESLACDSDWAYTSTRVLTGEQATTDSFLLRSTGDGWILTSPEEACSPGTPFAIPEALRETACPA
;
A
#
# COMPACT_ATOMS: atom_id res chain seq x y z
N MET A 1 -21.78 23.58 -67.55
CA MET A 1 -20.75 22.58 -67.18
C MET A 1 -20.31 22.93 -65.77
N PRO A 2 -20.76 22.19 -64.73
CA PRO A 2 -19.89 21.17 -64.11
C PRO A 2 -20.60 20.00 -63.38
N THR A 3 -19.92 18.85 -63.35
CA THR A 3 -19.92 17.79 -62.30
C THR A 3 -18.43 17.66 -61.83
N PRO A 4 -18.05 17.07 -60.67
CA PRO A 4 -18.80 16.14 -59.82
C PRO A 4 -18.66 16.37 -58.28
N VAL A 5 -19.30 15.43 -57.58
CA VAL A 5 -19.57 15.24 -56.15
C VAL A 5 -18.39 14.59 -55.39
N ARG A 6 -18.36 14.77 -54.05
CA ARG A 6 -18.00 13.82 -52.95
C ARG A 6 -16.88 14.34 -51.99
N PRO A 7 -16.74 13.81 -50.76
CA PRO A 7 -17.69 13.93 -49.64
C PRO A 7 -16.97 14.22 -48.29
N ALA A 8 -17.77 14.48 -47.25
CA ALA A 8 -17.58 14.14 -45.83
C ALA A 8 -16.19 14.34 -45.17
N LEU A 9 -16.17 15.21 -44.15
CA LEU A 9 -15.56 14.88 -42.85
C LEU A 9 -16.32 15.64 -41.76
N VAL A 10 -17.21 14.89 -41.09
CA VAL A 10 -17.85 15.27 -39.84
C VAL A 10 -16.82 15.01 -38.74
N THR A 11 -16.32 16.06 -38.10
CA THR A 11 -15.50 15.92 -36.89
C THR A 11 -16.37 16.24 -35.68
N LEU A 12 -17.06 15.21 -35.19
CA LEU A 12 -17.73 15.21 -33.89
C LEU A 12 -16.62 15.06 -32.82
N ALA A 13 -16.23 16.13 -32.16
CA ALA A 13 -15.36 16.04 -30.97
C ALA A 13 -16.26 16.03 -29.73
N VAL A 14 -16.57 14.80 -29.26
CA VAL A 14 -17.18 14.55 -27.96
C VAL A 14 -16.10 14.75 -26.89
N LEU A 15 -16.16 15.87 -26.16
CA LEU A 15 -15.40 16.03 -24.91
C LEU A 15 -16.24 15.45 -23.78
N ALA A 16 -15.94 14.19 -23.45
CA ALA A 16 -16.46 13.50 -22.28
C ALA A 16 -15.28 13.05 -21.40
N GLY A 17 -15.44 13.19 -20.09
CA GLY A 17 -14.60 12.57 -19.06
C GLY A 17 -13.67 13.57 -18.36
N ALA A 18 -13.52 13.57 -17.03
CA ALA A 18 -14.13 12.73 -16.02
C ALA A 18 -14.05 13.44 -14.67
N LEU A 19 -15.10 13.28 -13.87
CA LEU A 19 -15.11 13.54 -12.44
C LEU A 19 -14.11 12.56 -11.79
N THR A 20 -12.98 13.04 -11.28
CA THR A 20 -12.14 12.23 -10.39
C THR A 20 -12.76 12.27 -9.00
N THR A 21 -13.75 11.40 -8.80
CA THR A 21 -14.14 10.94 -7.47
C THR A 21 -12.89 10.31 -6.85
N ALA A 22 -12.34 10.93 -5.81
CA ALA A 22 -11.31 10.32 -4.99
C ALA A 22 -11.93 9.10 -4.29
N CYS A 23 -11.76 7.92 -4.89
CA CYS A 23 -11.91 6.68 -4.14
C CYS A 23 -10.80 6.68 -3.08
N SER A 24 -11.18 6.76 -1.81
CA SER A 24 -10.33 6.28 -0.71
C SER A 24 -10.22 4.75 -0.84
N GLY A 25 -9.53 4.29 -1.89
CA GLY A 25 -9.15 2.90 -2.05
C GLY A 25 -7.85 2.69 -1.27
N SER A 26 -7.78 1.63 -0.48
CA SER A 26 -6.56 1.22 0.20
C SER A 26 -5.38 1.29 -0.76
N ALA A 27 -4.33 2.02 -0.37
CA ALA A 27 -3.13 2.18 -1.20
C ALA A 27 -2.24 0.96 -1.00
N VAL A 28 -2.60 -0.15 -1.64
CA VAL A 28 -1.85 -1.43 -1.58
C VAL A 28 -1.08 -1.59 -2.88
N ASP A 29 0.26 -1.66 -2.78
CA ASP A 29 1.10 -1.93 -3.94
C ASP A 29 1.04 -3.43 -4.31
N ALA A 30 0.65 -3.71 -5.56
CA ALA A 30 0.46 -5.07 -6.05
C ALA A 30 1.77 -5.86 -6.28
N SER A 31 2.92 -5.20 -6.17
CA SER A 31 4.24 -5.85 -6.22
C SER A 31 4.65 -6.44 -4.87
N CYS A 32 3.97 -6.07 -3.78
CA CYS A 32 4.25 -6.62 -2.47
C CYS A 32 3.74 -8.06 -2.32
N ASP A 33 4.40 -8.83 -1.47
CA ASP A 33 3.90 -10.12 -0.98
C ASP A 33 2.74 -9.90 0.00
N VAL A 34 1.59 -9.47 -0.51
CA VAL A 34 0.43 -9.08 0.30
C VAL A 34 -0.03 -10.24 1.17
N ASP A 35 -0.09 -11.46 0.63
CA ASP A 35 -0.55 -12.64 1.37
C ASP A 35 0.40 -12.97 2.53
N GLY A 36 1.72 -12.97 2.30
CA GLY A 36 2.70 -13.22 3.36
C GLY A 36 2.71 -12.14 4.44
N ILE A 37 2.57 -10.87 4.04
CA ILE A 37 2.51 -9.73 4.96
C ILE A 37 1.24 -9.76 5.79
N THR A 38 0.08 -9.97 5.16
CA THR A 38 -1.21 -10.10 5.85
C THR A 38 -1.19 -11.24 6.85
N HIS A 39 -0.68 -12.41 6.45
CA HIS A 39 -0.58 -13.56 7.34
C HIS A 39 0.26 -13.27 8.59
N GLU A 40 1.41 -12.61 8.43
CA GLU A 40 2.24 -12.25 9.59
C GLU A 40 1.59 -11.18 10.47
N VAL A 41 0.90 -10.20 9.89
CA VAL A 41 0.13 -9.22 10.67
C VAL A 41 -0.99 -9.90 11.47
N GLU A 42 -1.76 -10.80 10.84
CA GLU A 42 -2.80 -11.58 11.52
C GLU A 42 -2.21 -12.41 12.67
N HIS A 43 -1.05 -13.03 12.45
CA HIS A 43 -0.33 -13.78 13.48
C HIS A 43 0.03 -12.87 14.69
N ILE A 44 0.67 -11.72 14.45
CA ILE A 44 1.04 -10.75 15.48
C ILE A 44 -0.20 -10.27 16.26
N LEU A 45 -1.27 -9.94 15.55
CA LEU A 45 -2.53 -9.48 16.15
C LEU A 45 -3.18 -10.57 17.00
N SER A 46 -3.18 -11.82 16.52
CA SER A 46 -3.70 -12.95 17.27
C SER A 46 -2.95 -13.18 18.58
N GLU A 47 -1.63 -12.98 18.61
CA GLU A 47 -0.84 -13.06 19.85
C GLU A 47 -1.20 -11.94 20.83
N ALA A 48 -1.60 -10.77 20.31
CA ALA A 48 -2.06 -9.61 21.08
C ALA A 48 -3.55 -9.68 21.48
N GLY A 49 -4.31 -10.67 21.00
CA GLY A 49 -5.75 -10.78 21.24
C GLY A 49 -6.60 -9.79 20.43
N ALA A 50 -6.09 -9.40 19.26
CA ALA A 50 -6.74 -8.51 18.30
C ALA A 50 -6.95 -9.21 16.94
N GLU A 51 -7.76 -8.61 16.07
CA GLU A 51 -8.10 -9.13 14.75
C GLU A 51 -7.81 -8.09 13.66
N LEU A 52 -7.44 -8.54 12.46
CA LEU A 52 -7.28 -7.68 11.30
C LEU A 52 -8.66 -7.40 10.67
N ASP A 53 -9.08 -6.13 10.60
CA ASP A 53 -10.27 -5.71 9.82
C ASP A 53 -9.91 -5.47 8.36
N GLY A 54 -8.73 -4.89 8.11
CA GLY A 54 -8.24 -4.67 6.75
C GLY A 54 -6.93 -3.89 6.66
N LEU A 55 -6.33 -3.93 5.47
CA LEU A 55 -5.18 -3.10 5.12
C LEU A 55 -5.65 -1.73 4.62
N GLU A 56 -5.15 -0.66 5.26
CA GLU A 56 -5.39 0.73 4.84
C GLU A 56 -4.34 1.17 3.81
N SER A 57 -3.08 0.80 4.05
CA SER A 57 -1.98 1.03 3.12
C SER A 57 -0.94 -0.06 3.23
N LEU A 58 -0.27 -0.34 2.12
CA LEU A 58 0.87 -1.23 2.07
C LEU A 58 1.88 -0.69 1.06
N ALA A 59 3.09 -0.42 1.55
CA ALA A 59 4.24 -0.06 0.75
C ALA A 59 5.36 -1.07 1.02
N CYS A 60 6.03 -1.54 -0.03
CA CYS A 60 7.20 -2.40 0.10
C CYS A 60 8.34 -1.89 -0.76
N ASP A 61 9.56 -2.18 -0.32
CA ASP A 61 10.76 -1.97 -1.10
C ASP A 61 11.82 -2.96 -0.66
N SER A 62 12.43 -3.64 -1.64
CA SER A 62 13.40 -4.71 -1.38
C SER A 62 12.85 -5.75 -0.38
N ASP A 63 13.55 -5.97 0.74
CA ASP A 63 13.16 -6.93 1.79
C ASP A 63 12.29 -6.29 2.88
N TRP A 64 11.66 -5.13 2.64
CA TRP A 64 10.91 -4.40 3.64
C TRP A 64 9.48 -4.13 3.22
N ALA A 65 8.58 -4.14 4.20
CA ALA A 65 7.20 -3.73 4.04
C ALA A 65 6.76 -2.86 5.21
N TYR A 66 6.11 -1.74 4.90
CA TYR A 66 5.40 -0.92 5.85
C TYR A 66 3.91 -0.99 5.54
N THR A 67 3.11 -1.35 6.54
CA THR A 67 1.66 -1.42 6.40
C THR A 67 0.97 -0.68 7.51
N SER A 68 -0.10 0.03 7.17
CA SER A 68 -1.05 0.57 8.13
C SER A 68 -2.34 -0.23 8.00
N THR A 69 -2.83 -0.73 9.13
CA THR A 69 -3.94 -1.67 9.16
C THR A 69 -4.98 -1.22 10.14
N ARG A 70 -6.25 -1.51 9.82
CA ARG A 70 -7.33 -1.37 10.77
C ARG A 70 -7.41 -2.65 11.60
N VAL A 71 -7.35 -2.47 12.91
CA VAL A 71 -7.29 -3.54 13.91
C VAL A 71 -8.53 -3.48 14.77
N LEU A 72 -9.11 -4.64 15.08
CA LEU A 72 -10.24 -4.79 15.99
C LEU A 72 -9.77 -5.39 17.31
N THR A 73 -10.06 -4.70 18.41
CA THR A 73 -9.91 -5.23 19.77
C THR A 73 -11.27 -5.21 20.46
N GLY A 74 -11.98 -6.33 20.39
CA GLY A 74 -13.39 -6.39 20.81
C GLY A 74 -14.28 -5.53 19.89
N GLU A 75 -14.94 -4.51 20.45
CA GLU A 75 -15.81 -3.59 19.70
C GLU A 75 -15.09 -2.32 19.22
N GLN A 76 -13.79 -2.18 19.50
CA GLN A 76 -13.00 -1.00 19.17
C GLN A 76 -12.18 -1.24 17.90
N ALA A 77 -12.23 -0.29 16.98
CA ALA A 77 -11.37 -0.25 15.80
C ALA A 77 -10.27 0.80 15.97
N THR A 78 -9.01 0.39 15.83
CA THR A 78 -7.83 1.26 15.83
C THR A 78 -7.08 1.14 14.52
N THR A 79 -6.10 2.02 14.31
CA THR A 79 -5.17 1.94 13.19
C THR A 79 -3.78 1.71 13.75
N ASP A 80 -3.20 0.57 13.41
CA ASP A 80 -1.88 0.17 13.86
C ASP A 80 -0.97 0.00 12.64
N SER A 81 0.31 0.33 12.82
CA SER A 81 1.31 0.24 11.76
C SER A 81 2.34 -0.82 12.08
N PHE A 82 2.70 -1.60 11.05
CA PHE A 82 3.66 -2.68 11.15
C PHE A 82 4.79 -2.44 10.15
N LEU A 83 6.02 -2.52 10.65
CA LEU A 83 7.22 -2.54 9.83
C LEU A 83 7.76 -3.96 9.82
N LEU A 84 7.73 -4.59 8.66
CA LEU A 84 8.11 -5.97 8.47
C LEU A 84 9.37 -6.06 7.61
N ARG A 85 10.21 -7.04 7.93
CA ARG A 85 11.36 -7.41 7.11
C ARG A 85 11.22 -8.85 6.64
N SER A 86 11.49 -9.10 5.37
CA SER A 86 11.56 -10.45 4.82
C SER A 86 12.80 -11.17 5.32
N THR A 87 12.66 -12.45 5.68
CA THR A 87 13.75 -13.31 6.11
C THR A 87 13.80 -14.62 5.35
N GLY A 88 13.44 -14.65 4.06
CA GLY A 88 13.48 -15.86 3.20
C GLY A 88 12.49 -16.97 3.57
N ASP A 89 12.20 -17.13 4.86
CA ASP A 89 11.24 -18.05 5.46
C ASP A 89 9.89 -17.37 5.80
N GLY A 90 9.80 -16.05 5.63
CA GLY A 90 8.61 -15.26 5.96
C GLY A 90 8.92 -13.80 6.24
N TRP A 91 7.99 -13.13 6.92
CA TRP A 91 8.11 -11.75 7.37
C TRP A 91 8.30 -11.72 8.89
N ILE A 92 9.08 -10.77 9.39
CA ILE A 92 9.27 -10.55 10.83
C ILE A 92 8.94 -9.11 11.19
N LEU A 93 8.27 -8.92 12.32
CA LEU A 93 8.09 -7.59 12.91
C LEU A 93 9.44 -7.00 13.32
N THR A 94 9.72 -5.80 12.81
CA THR A 94 10.95 -5.07 13.11
C THR A 94 10.61 -3.72 13.72
N SER A 95 11.34 -3.33 14.78
CA SER A 95 11.09 -2.05 15.42
C SER A 95 11.54 -0.89 14.51
N PRO A 96 10.75 0.20 14.43
CA PRO A 96 11.19 1.42 13.74
C PRO A 96 12.49 1.97 14.32
N GLU A 97 12.73 1.83 15.62
CA GLU A 97 13.95 2.30 16.29
C GLU A 97 15.21 1.62 15.73
N GLU A 98 15.15 0.31 15.47
CA GLU A 98 16.26 -0.45 14.88
C GLU A 98 16.42 -0.15 13.39
N ALA A 99 15.29 -0.07 12.68
CA ALA A 99 15.25 0.09 11.22
C ALA A 99 15.59 1.50 10.74
N CYS A 100 15.23 2.51 11.51
CA CYS A 100 15.45 3.93 11.19
C CYS A 100 16.78 4.47 11.70
N SER A 101 17.49 3.70 12.53
CA SER A 101 18.80 4.07 13.03
C SER A 101 19.84 4.05 11.90
N PRO A 102 20.57 5.16 11.66
CA PRO A 102 21.56 5.21 10.60
C PRO A 102 22.74 4.28 10.90
N GLY A 103 23.20 3.56 9.88
CA GLY A 103 24.38 2.69 9.97
C GLY A 103 24.13 1.33 10.62
N THR A 104 22.87 0.94 10.85
CA THR A 104 22.54 -0.42 11.27
C THR A 104 22.56 -1.37 10.06
N PRO A 105 22.87 -2.66 10.26
CA PRO A 105 22.71 -3.68 9.22
C PRO A 105 21.25 -3.93 8.85
N PHE A 106 20.33 -3.31 9.59
CA PHE A 106 18.88 -3.41 9.44
C PHE A 106 18.27 -2.10 8.97
N ALA A 107 19.05 -1.24 8.31
CA ALA A 107 18.55 0.03 7.82
C ALA A 107 17.46 -0.20 6.76
N ILE A 108 16.31 0.45 6.97
CA ILE A 108 15.21 0.47 6.01
C ILE A 108 15.60 1.26 4.75
N PRO A 109 15.13 0.86 3.55
CA PRO A 109 15.33 1.62 2.33
C PRO A 109 14.81 3.06 2.42
N GLU A 110 15.48 3.97 1.73
CA GLU A 110 15.14 5.40 1.74
C GLU A 110 13.69 5.65 1.28
N ALA A 111 13.19 4.86 0.33
CA ALA A 111 11.83 4.95 -0.19
C ALA A 111 10.74 4.73 0.88
N LEU A 112 10.99 3.85 1.86
CA LEU A 112 10.05 3.61 2.96
C LEU A 112 10.34 4.48 4.18
N ARG A 113 11.54 5.06 4.27
CA ARG A 113 12.00 5.82 5.44
C ARG A 113 11.12 7.04 5.72
N GLU A 114 10.65 7.73 4.69
CA GLU A 114 9.74 8.89 4.84
C GLU A 114 8.39 8.51 5.46
N THR A 115 7.97 7.25 5.33
CA THR A 115 6.68 6.75 5.83
C THR A 115 6.83 6.02 7.17
N ALA A 116 7.86 5.19 7.32
CA ALA A 116 8.04 4.30 8.45
C ALA A 116 8.82 4.92 9.63
N CYS A 117 9.60 5.97 9.39
CA CYS A 117 10.45 6.59 10.40
C CYS A 117 9.86 7.93 10.86
N PRO A 118 9.26 8.00 12.06
CA PRO A 118 8.84 9.29 12.61
C PRO A 118 10.05 10.20 12.83
N ALA A 119 9.86 11.50 12.54
CA ALA A 119 10.88 12.55 12.69
C ALA A 119 11.12 12.94 14.16
#